data_AF-A0A1B6FJG9-F1
#
_entry.id   AF-A0A1B6FJG9-F1
#
_cell.length_a   1.000
_cell.length_b   1.000
_cell.length_c   1.000
_cell.angle_alpha   90.00
_cell.angle_beta   90.00
_cell.angle_gamma   90.00
#
_symmetry.space_group_name_H-M   'P 1'
#
loop_
_entity.id
_entity.type
_entity.pdbx_description
1 polymer ?
#
loop_
_entity_poly.entity_id
_entity_poly.type
_entity_poly.pdbx_seq_one_letter_code
_entity_poly.pdbx_strand_id
1 'polypeptide(L)'
;MSRQSKPMEAVVLLIDIGEPVSHEDKDGQSFLLKSKQCASRIIQRKIFSDAADQFSLIFVGSNKTENDMDYPHIEVKQRWFVPPNWDLLRAIENMKTTDVNSADWLDGLIVAVNLLKHETEGRKFTSQKIVMLSNFATRLRSKDHLEDVIATLKEMKIKLVVIGPESDDDLSSEETKSNIQQKGEVLIGRIVDEVDGVMCGFAEAMSQLDHFQKFIGRAAPWHCDLEIGEDIFIPVTGYKKFAPKKLLTWKKKSIEKTPIIQETVFLQGDEEVEKAEVINGYLFGQTVVPISGDDKTSMALTTQKCCQIIGFTKKQNVPRHILV
;
A
#
# COMPACT_ATOMS: atom_id res chain seq x y z
N MET A 1 -21.16 3.58 17.51
CA MET A 1 -20.60 3.38 16.15
C MET A 1 -19.32 2.56 16.27
N SER A 2 -19.34 1.30 15.84
CA SER A 2 -18.15 0.44 15.84
C SER A 2 -17.13 0.99 14.85
N ARG A 3 -15.95 1.42 15.33
CA ARG A 3 -14.80 1.69 14.46
C ARG A 3 -14.44 0.36 13.79
N GLN A 4 -14.78 0.19 12.52
CA GLN A 4 -14.29 -0.96 11.76
C GLN A 4 -12.75 -0.98 11.83
N SER A 5 -12.20 -2.14 12.18
CA SER A 5 -10.75 -2.33 12.25
C SER A 5 -10.14 -2.13 10.86
N LYS A 6 -8.98 -1.47 10.79
CA LYS A 6 -8.19 -1.43 9.55
C LYS A 6 -7.98 -2.86 9.05
N PRO A 7 -8.05 -3.13 7.73
CA PRO A 7 -7.67 -4.43 7.21
C PRO A 7 -6.23 -4.72 7.62
N MET A 8 -5.99 -5.95 8.05
CA MET A 8 -4.69 -6.43 8.51
C MET A 8 -4.33 -7.64 7.68
N GLU A 9 -3.41 -7.47 6.73
CA GLU A 9 -2.87 -8.58 5.94
C GLU A 9 -1.68 -9.23 6.67
N ALA A 10 -1.55 -10.55 6.57
CA ALA A 10 -0.30 -11.25 6.87
C ALA A 10 0.51 -11.35 5.57
N VAL A 11 1.70 -10.75 5.54
CA VAL A 11 2.53 -10.66 4.34
C VAL A 11 3.88 -11.31 4.58
N VAL A 12 4.25 -12.29 3.75
CA VAL A 12 5.62 -12.81 3.69
C VAL A 12 6.34 -12.11 2.54
N LEU A 13 7.47 -11.47 2.85
CA LEU A 13 8.44 -11.03 1.84
C LEU A 13 9.42 -12.19 1.62
N LEU A 14 9.36 -12.81 0.45
CA LEU A 14 10.25 -13.88 0.03
C LEU A 14 11.25 -13.30 -0.97
N ILE A 15 12.50 -13.09 -0.55
CA ILE A 15 13.50 -12.36 -1.34
C ILE A 15 14.67 -13.28 -1.66
N ASP A 16 14.99 -13.40 -2.94
CA ASP A 16 16.18 -14.09 -3.41
C ASP A 16 17.43 -13.23 -3.21
N ILE A 17 18.42 -13.80 -2.56
CA ILE A 17 19.74 -13.22 -2.27
C ILE A 17 20.88 -14.12 -2.73
N GLY A 18 20.60 -15.13 -3.55
CA GLY A 18 21.60 -16.04 -4.11
C GLY A 18 22.57 -15.37 -5.07
N GLU A 19 23.53 -16.15 -5.57
CA GLU A 19 24.52 -15.67 -6.53
C GLU A 19 23.90 -15.14 -7.84
N PRO A 20 22.89 -15.79 -8.45
CA PRO A 20 22.36 -15.33 -9.74
C PRO A 20 21.70 -13.95 -9.71
N VAL A 21 21.23 -13.48 -8.55
CA VAL A 21 20.65 -12.12 -8.42
C VAL A 21 21.71 -11.02 -8.27
N SER A 22 22.99 -11.40 -8.22
CA SER A 22 24.13 -10.47 -8.14
C SER A 22 24.48 -9.82 -9.48
N HIS A 23 24.15 -10.47 -10.60
CA HIS A 23 24.51 -9.98 -11.92
C HIS A 23 23.82 -8.64 -12.22
N GLU A 24 24.62 -7.69 -12.67
CA GLU A 24 24.15 -6.38 -13.13
C GLU A 24 23.48 -6.52 -14.48
N ASP A 25 22.34 -5.84 -14.61
CA ASP A 25 21.61 -5.66 -15.86
C ASP A 25 22.15 -4.42 -16.61
N LYS A 26 21.62 -4.13 -17.79
CA LYS A 26 22.08 -3.03 -18.67
C LYS A 26 22.04 -1.65 -18.02
N ASP A 27 21.17 -1.47 -17.03
CA ASP A 27 21.06 -0.24 -16.24
C ASP A 27 22.12 -0.12 -15.13
N GLY A 28 23.06 -1.07 -15.06
CA GLY A 28 24.13 -1.12 -14.06
C GLY A 28 23.62 -1.48 -12.66
N GLN A 29 22.40 -2.00 -12.55
CA GLN A 29 21.83 -2.43 -11.27
C GLN A 29 21.59 -3.93 -11.27
N SER A 30 21.99 -4.58 -10.18
CA SER A 30 21.68 -6.00 -9.98
C SER A 30 20.23 -6.23 -9.60
N PHE A 31 19.72 -7.43 -9.86
CA PHE A 31 18.38 -7.83 -9.44
C PHE A 31 18.20 -7.68 -7.92
N LEU A 32 19.23 -7.98 -7.11
CA LEU A 32 19.17 -7.75 -5.67
C LEU A 32 19.02 -6.26 -5.32
N LEU A 33 19.72 -5.37 -6.02
CA LEU A 33 19.61 -3.93 -5.74
C LEU A 33 18.20 -3.42 -6.03
N LYS A 34 17.61 -3.83 -7.17
CA LYS A 34 16.20 -3.53 -7.52
C LYS A 34 15.23 -4.12 -6.49
N SER A 35 15.48 -5.36 -6.04
CA SER A 35 14.71 -6.05 -5.00
C SER A 35 14.74 -5.30 -3.66
N LYS A 36 15.93 -4.87 -3.24
CA LYS A 36 16.13 -4.07 -2.02
C LYS A 36 15.38 -2.75 -2.09
N GLN A 37 15.46 -2.02 -3.22
CA GLN A 37 14.73 -0.77 -3.40
C GLN A 37 13.21 -1.00 -3.34
N CYS A 38 12.70 -1.99 -4.05
CA CYS A 38 11.28 -2.32 -4.10
C CYS A 38 10.74 -2.75 -2.72
N ALA A 39 11.38 -3.73 -2.07
CA ALA A 39 10.99 -4.22 -0.74
C ALA A 39 11.08 -3.12 0.33
N SER A 40 12.12 -2.27 0.26
CA SER A 40 12.25 -1.10 1.15
C SER A 40 11.08 -0.14 0.95
N ARG A 41 10.70 0.12 -0.30
CA ARG A 41 9.57 0.98 -0.63
C ARG A 41 8.24 0.42 -0.13
N ILE A 42 8.04 -0.91 -0.24
CA ILE A 42 6.87 -1.61 0.33
C ILE A 42 6.79 -1.34 1.84
N ILE A 43 7.86 -1.58 2.59
CA ILE A 43 7.88 -1.40 4.04
C ILE A 43 7.73 0.07 4.43
N GLN A 44 8.49 0.97 3.83
CA GLN A 44 8.39 2.42 4.07
C GLN A 44 6.95 2.90 3.86
N ARG A 45 6.30 2.46 2.77
CA ARG A 45 4.91 2.82 2.48
C ARG A 45 3.97 2.39 3.60
N LYS A 46 4.16 1.20 4.15
CA LYS A 46 3.34 0.68 5.23
C LYS A 46 3.61 1.38 6.57
N ILE A 47 4.86 1.74 6.86
CA ILE A 47 5.23 2.59 8.02
C ILE A 47 4.55 3.96 7.93
N PHE A 48 4.73 4.68 6.82
CA PHE A 48 4.23 6.05 6.68
C PHE A 48 2.70 6.13 6.57
N SER A 49 2.05 5.07 6.10
CA SER A 49 0.59 5.00 6.04
C SER A 49 -0.08 4.51 7.33
N ASP A 50 0.70 4.17 8.37
CA ASP A 50 0.21 3.59 9.62
C ASP A 50 -0.68 2.35 9.34
N ALA A 51 -0.18 1.46 8.47
CA ALA A 51 -0.88 0.25 8.08
C ALA A 51 -0.88 -0.78 9.22
N ALA A 52 -1.97 -1.54 9.34
CA ALA A 52 -2.08 -2.58 10.37
C ALA A 52 -1.42 -3.91 9.97
N ASP A 53 -1.01 -4.04 8.71
CA ASP A 53 -0.43 -5.25 8.14
C ASP A 53 0.75 -5.78 8.96
N GLN A 54 0.94 -7.08 8.94
CA GLN A 54 2.01 -7.76 9.65
C GLN A 54 2.91 -8.46 8.64
N PHE A 55 4.22 -8.36 8.84
CA PHE A 55 5.23 -8.83 7.92
C PHE A 55 6.12 -9.90 8.53
N SER A 56 6.47 -10.87 7.70
CA SER A 56 7.54 -11.84 7.90
C SER A 56 8.51 -11.74 6.71
N LEU A 57 9.76 -12.15 6.92
CA LEU A 57 10.83 -12.03 5.93
C LEU A 57 11.57 -13.36 5.80
N ILE A 58 11.70 -13.82 4.56
CA ILE A 58 12.40 -15.05 4.19
C ILE A 58 13.41 -14.72 3.10
N PHE A 59 14.62 -15.25 3.24
CA PHE A 59 15.67 -15.18 2.24
C PHE A 59 15.86 -16.54 1.56
N VAL A 60 15.86 -16.53 0.23
CA VAL A 60 16.25 -17.66 -0.61
C VAL A 60 17.70 -17.44 -1.03
N GLY A 61 18.55 -18.47 -0.98
CA GLY A 61 19.97 -18.31 -1.30
C GLY A 61 20.79 -17.80 -0.13
N SER A 62 20.39 -18.04 1.12
CA SER A 62 21.23 -17.69 2.27
C SER A 62 22.37 -18.69 2.47
N ASN A 63 23.49 -18.23 3.03
CA ASN A 63 24.55 -19.09 3.57
C ASN A 63 24.07 -19.92 4.78
N LYS A 64 22.90 -19.58 5.33
CA LYS A 64 22.27 -20.24 6.47
C LYS A 64 21.06 -21.05 6.01
N THR A 65 20.76 -22.09 6.78
CA THR A 65 19.52 -22.86 6.67
C THR A 65 18.79 -22.72 8.00
N GLU A 66 17.83 -21.81 8.07
CA GLU A 66 17.07 -21.48 9.29
C GLU A 66 15.57 -21.51 8.97
N ASN A 67 15.03 -22.71 8.79
CA ASN A 67 13.60 -22.97 8.56
C ASN A 67 13.20 -24.33 9.18
N ASP A 68 11.92 -24.51 9.51
CA ASP A 68 11.45 -25.70 10.24
C ASP A 68 11.35 -26.98 9.37
N MET A 69 11.59 -26.86 8.07
CA MET A 69 11.49 -27.97 7.10
C MET A 69 12.87 -28.40 6.57
N ASP A 70 13.95 -27.85 7.13
CA ASP A 70 15.34 -28.14 6.76
C ASP A 70 15.65 -27.97 5.25
N TYR A 71 14.88 -27.14 4.53
CA TYR A 71 15.15 -26.83 3.13
C TYR A 71 16.44 -26.00 3.01
N PRO A 72 17.48 -26.48 2.33
CA PRO A 72 18.79 -25.87 2.43
C PRO A 72 18.83 -24.53 1.70
N HIS A 73 19.56 -23.58 2.31
CA HIS A 73 19.75 -22.20 1.85
C HIS A 73 18.50 -21.30 1.96
N ILE A 74 17.52 -21.71 2.76
CA ILE A 74 16.35 -20.88 3.08
C ILE A 74 16.46 -20.39 4.54
N GLU A 75 16.51 -19.07 4.74
CA GLU A 75 16.59 -18.42 6.05
C GLU A 75 15.29 -17.65 6.34
N VAL A 76 14.54 -18.06 7.35
CA VAL A 76 13.39 -17.30 7.88
C VAL A 76 13.93 -16.19 8.78
N LYS A 77 14.33 -15.07 8.16
CA LYS A 77 14.97 -13.94 8.84
C LYS A 77 14.10 -13.31 9.93
N GLN A 78 12.81 -13.20 9.66
CA GLN A 78 11.81 -12.68 10.60
C GLN A 78 10.65 -13.66 10.65
N ARG A 79 10.68 -14.60 11.60
CA ARG A 79 9.64 -15.63 11.77
C ARG A 79 8.29 -15.02 12.14
N TRP A 80 8.26 -14.25 13.23
CA TRP A 80 7.01 -13.69 13.72
C TRP A 80 6.50 -12.56 12.82
N PHE A 81 5.20 -12.60 12.53
CA PHE A 81 4.50 -11.54 11.84
C PHE A 81 4.40 -10.30 12.73
N VAL A 82 5.23 -9.30 12.40
CA VAL A 82 5.38 -8.03 13.13
C VAL A 82 4.87 -6.83 12.32
N PRO A 83 4.43 -5.73 12.95
CA PRO A 83 4.13 -4.51 12.22
C PRO A 83 5.34 -4.02 11.40
N PRO A 84 5.11 -3.37 10.25
CA PRO A 84 6.20 -2.77 9.47
C PRO A 84 6.96 -1.77 10.36
N ASN A 85 8.26 -1.97 10.49
CA ASN A 85 9.09 -1.21 11.40
C ASN A 85 10.49 -0.98 10.81
N TRP A 86 11.27 -0.15 11.50
CA TRP A 86 12.60 0.23 11.05
C TRP A 86 13.62 -0.91 11.14
N ASP A 87 13.40 -1.91 12.00
CA ASP A 87 14.26 -3.10 12.07
C ASP A 87 14.10 -3.98 10.82
N LEU A 88 12.85 -4.19 10.38
CA LEU A 88 12.56 -4.92 9.15
C LEU A 88 13.11 -4.17 7.93
N LEU A 89 12.97 -2.84 7.89
CA LEU A 89 13.58 -2.03 6.84
C LEU A 89 15.10 -2.16 6.82
N ARG A 90 15.76 -2.10 8.00
CA ARG A 90 17.21 -2.31 8.11
C ARG A 90 17.61 -3.72 7.67
N ALA A 91 16.83 -4.74 7.98
CA ALA A 91 17.12 -6.11 7.54
C ALA A 91 17.13 -6.22 6.02
N ILE A 92 16.16 -5.58 5.34
CA ILE A 92 16.08 -5.47 3.88
C ILE A 92 17.25 -4.62 3.33
N GLU A 93 17.53 -3.47 3.94
CA GLU A 93 18.61 -2.60 3.47
C GLU A 93 20.00 -3.22 3.65
N ASN A 94 20.18 -4.10 4.63
CA ASN A 94 21.45 -4.79 4.87
C ASN A 94 21.59 -6.11 4.10
N MET A 95 20.60 -6.49 3.26
CA MET A 95 20.72 -7.66 2.39
C MET A 95 21.93 -7.52 1.47
N LYS A 96 22.66 -8.62 1.31
CA LYS A 96 23.78 -8.78 0.40
C LYS A 96 23.61 -10.09 -0.35
N THR A 97 24.14 -10.14 -1.56
CA THR A 97 24.21 -11.39 -2.29
C THR A 97 25.14 -12.35 -1.56
N THR A 98 24.86 -13.63 -1.73
CA THR A 98 25.72 -14.73 -1.27
C THR A 98 26.34 -15.41 -2.48
N ASP A 99 27.27 -16.34 -2.22
CA ASP A 99 27.86 -17.19 -3.26
C ASP A 99 27.02 -18.47 -3.51
N VAL A 100 25.78 -18.51 -3.02
CA VAL A 100 24.89 -19.67 -3.14
C VAL A 100 24.17 -19.67 -4.48
N ASN A 101 24.46 -20.65 -5.33
CA ASN A 101 23.82 -20.84 -6.64
C ASN A 101 22.84 -22.03 -6.69
N SER A 102 22.69 -22.76 -5.58
CA SER A 102 21.96 -24.02 -5.49
C SER A 102 20.61 -23.91 -4.74
N ALA A 103 20.22 -22.69 -4.37
CA ALA A 103 18.99 -22.45 -3.63
C ALA A 103 17.77 -22.56 -4.55
N ASP A 104 16.84 -23.42 -4.16
CA ASP A 104 15.62 -23.67 -4.89
C ASP A 104 14.55 -22.65 -4.45
N TRP A 105 14.07 -21.84 -5.39
CA TRP A 105 13.05 -20.84 -5.11
C TRP A 105 11.66 -21.44 -4.82
N LEU A 106 11.38 -22.66 -5.30
CA LEU A 106 10.15 -23.40 -4.99
C LEU A 106 10.17 -23.88 -3.53
N ASP A 107 11.32 -24.33 -3.04
CA ASP A 107 11.51 -24.64 -1.61
C ASP A 107 11.24 -23.40 -0.75
N GLY A 108 11.72 -22.23 -1.17
CA GLY A 108 11.41 -20.95 -0.53
C GLY A 108 9.90 -20.64 -0.49
N LEU A 109 9.18 -20.92 -1.57
CA LEU A 109 7.72 -20.76 -1.64
C LEU A 109 7.00 -21.75 -0.71
N ILE A 110 7.44 -23.02 -0.65
CA ILE A 110 6.93 -24.03 0.28
C ILE A 110 7.11 -23.54 1.73
N VAL A 111 8.30 -23.04 2.08
CA VAL A 111 8.58 -22.46 3.41
C VAL A 111 7.68 -21.26 3.70
N ALA A 112 7.45 -20.38 2.74
CA ALA A 112 6.55 -19.23 2.91
C ALA A 112 5.10 -19.66 3.17
N VAL A 113 4.59 -20.64 2.43
CA VAL A 113 3.22 -21.18 2.62
C VAL A 113 3.10 -21.87 3.97
N ASN A 114 4.07 -22.70 4.36
CA ASN A 114 4.09 -23.37 5.65
C ASN A 114 4.13 -22.35 6.82
N LEU A 115 4.96 -21.31 6.70
CA LEU A 115 5.05 -20.26 7.69
C LEU A 115 3.73 -19.51 7.87
N LEU A 116 3.04 -19.17 6.76
CA LEU A 116 1.70 -18.58 6.82
C LEU A 116 0.71 -19.52 7.50
N LYS A 117 0.74 -20.82 7.20
CA LYS A 117 -0.18 -21.81 7.77
C LYS A 117 -0.05 -21.88 9.29
N HIS A 118 1.17 -21.95 9.82
CA HIS A 118 1.40 -22.09 11.26
C HIS A 118 1.33 -20.78 12.04
N GLU A 119 2.02 -19.73 11.58
CA GLU A 119 2.17 -18.50 12.39
C GLU A 119 0.95 -17.56 12.32
N THR A 120 0.00 -17.84 11.43
CA THR A 120 -1.28 -17.11 11.39
C THR A 120 -2.44 -17.88 12.04
N GLU A 121 -2.21 -19.12 12.48
CA GLU A 121 -3.21 -19.90 13.19
C GLU A 121 -3.63 -19.18 14.49
N GLY A 122 -4.95 -19.12 14.74
CA GLY A 122 -5.50 -18.41 15.89
C GLY A 122 -5.48 -16.87 15.80
N ARG A 123 -4.89 -16.27 14.77
CA ARG A 123 -4.89 -14.82 14.53
C ARG A 123 -5.86 -14.43 13.41
N LYS A 124 -6.57 -13.31 13.57
CA LYS A 124 -7.54 -12.83 12.57
C LYS A 124 -6.85 -11.90 11.57
N PHE A 125 -6.59 -12.39 10.36
CA PHE A 125 -6.14 -11.59 9.23
C PHE A 125 -7.27 -11.38 8.21
N THR A 126 -7.25 -10.24 7.51
CA THR A 126 -8.20 -9.96 6.42
C THR A 126 -7.84 -10.73 5.15
N SER A 127 -6.54 -10.92 4.90
CA SER A 127 -6.01 -11.79 3.85
C SER A 127 -4.56 -12.17 4.15
N GLN A 128 -4.10 -13.24 3.51
CA GLN A 128 -2.70 -13.67 3.50
C GLN A 128 -2.10 -13.37 2.13
N LYS A 129 -0.80 -13.04 2.11
CA LYS A 129 -0.10 -12.63 0.88
C LYS A 129 1.37 -13.05 0.92
N ILE A 130 1.88 -13.50 -0.21
CA ILE A 130 3.31 -13.69 -0.44
C ILE A 130 3.73 -12.70 -1.53
N VAL A 131 4.76 -11.92 -1.25
CA VAL A 131 5.43 -11.09 -2.25
C VAL A 131 6.81 -11.68 -2.48
N MET A 132 7.00 -12.27 -3.66
CA MET A 132 8.22 -12.96 -4.04
C MET A 132 9.05 -12.09 -4.98
N LEU A 133 10.34 -11.96 -4.70
CA LEU A 133 11.31 -11.24 -5.54
C LEU A 133 12.44 -12.22 -5.90
N SER A 134 12.45 -12.71 -7.14
CA SER A 134 13.51 -13.59 -7.66
C SER A 134 13.64 -13.43 -9.17
N ASN A 135 14.84 -13.65 -9.70
CA ASN A 135 15.06 -13.72 -11.15
C ASN A 135 14.88 -15.14 -11.71
N PHE A 136 14.53 -16.12 -10.87
CA PHE A 136 14.26 -17.51 -11.24
C PHE A 136 15.42 -18.22 -11.97
N ALA A 137 16.65 -17.72 -11.84
CA ALA A 137 17.82 -18.23 -12.54
C ALA A 137 18.52 -19.40 -11.84
N THR A 138 17.96 -19.94 -10.75
CA THR A 138 18.48 -21.14 -10.07
C THR A 138 17.76 -22.42 -10.53
N ARG A 139 18.50 -23.53 -10.53
CA ARG A 139 17.95 -24.83 -10.91
C ARG A 139 17.13 -25.43 -9.75
N LEU A 140 15.92 -25.85 -10.07
CA LEU A 140 15.06 -26.58 -9.15
C LEU A 140 15.63 -27.98 -8.85
N ARG A 141 15.58 -28.37 -7.58
CA ARG A 141 15.95 -29.71 -7.09
C ARG A 141 14.90 -30.75 -7.47
N SER A 142 13.63 -30.43 -7.23
CA SER A 142 12.48 -31.27 -7.58
C SER A 142 11.26 -30.41 -7.95
N LYS A 143 10.33 -30.99 -8.70
CA LYS A 143 9.03 -30.41 -9.03
C LYS A 143 7.87 -31.16 -8.35
N ASP A 144 8.16 -32.18 -7.54
CA ASP A 144 7.16 -33.11 -7.02
C ASP A 144 6.10 -32.42 -6.15
N HIS A 145 6.49 -31.35 -5.44
CA HIS A 145 5.60 -30.60 -4.55
C HIS A 145 4.88 -29.42 -5.22
N LEU A 146 5.03 -29.24 -6.53
CA LEU A 146 4.43 -28.11 -7.25
C LEU A 146 2.91 -28.09 -7.12
N GLU A 147 2.26 -29.23 -7.35
CA GLU A 147 0.80 -29.36 -7.31
C GLU A 147 0.28 -29.16 -5.88
N ASP A 148 1.00 -29.68 -4.88
CA ASP A 148 0.67 -29.51 -3.45
C ASP A 148 0.72 -28.03 -3.03
N VAL A 149 1.73 -27.29 -3.50
CA VAL A 149 1.87 -25.84 -3.26
C VAL A 149 0.72 -25.07 -3.88
N ILE A 150 0.38 -25.36 -5.15
CA ILE A 150 -0.74 -24.72 -5.84
C ILE A 150 -2.07 -25.00 -5.12
N ALA A 151 -2.30 -26.26 -4.73
CA ALA A 151 -3.49 -26.65 -3.99
C ALA A 151 -3.58 -25.91 -2.65
N THR A 152 -2.48 -25.81 -1.91
CA THR A 152 -2.44 -25.13 -0.61
C THR A 152 -2.64 -23.62 -0.74
N LEU A 153 -2.04 -22.98 -1.75
CA LEU A 153 -2.24 -21.56 -2.06
C LEU A 153 -3.73 -21.25 -2.33
N LYS A 154 -4.41 -22.11 -3.12
CA LYS A 154 -5.84 -22.00 -3.42
C LYS A 154 -6.71 -22.22 -2.19
N GLU A 155 -6.45 -23.29 -1.44
CA GLU A 155 -7.21 -23.65 -0.24
C GLU A 155 -7.18 -22.53 0.80
N MET A 156 -5.98 -22.01 1.08
CA MET A 156 -5.77 -20.92 2.05
C MET A 156 -6.10 -19.53 1.48
N LYS A 157 -6.38 -19.42 0.17
CA LYS A 157 -6.62 -18.15 -0.55
C LYS A 157 -5.47 -17.15 -0.35
N ILE A 158 -4.24 -17.65 -0.39
CA ILE A 158 -3.04 -16.83 -0.29
C ILE A 158 -2.85 -16.08 -1.60
N LYS A 159 -2.76 -14.75 -1.52
CA LYS A 159 -2.48 -13.92 -2.70
C LYS A 159 -1.00 -13.99 -3.03
N LEU A 160 -0.66 -14.46 -4.23
CA LEU A 160 0.71 -14.50 -4.71
C LEU A 160 1.00 -13.28 -5.59
N VAL A 161 2.03 -12.52 -5.24
CA VAL A 161 2.59 -11.43 -6.07
C VAL A 161 4.04 -11.75 -6.35
N VAL A 162 4.40 -11.84 -7.61
CA VAL A 162 5.76 -12.12 -8.08
C VAL A 162 6.31 -10.88 -8.76
N ILE A 163 7.48 -10.43 -8.30
CA ILE A 163 8.24 -9.36 -8.92
C ILE A 163 9.48 -10.01 -9.51
N GLY A 164 9.48 -10.13 -10.84
CA GLY A 164 10.52 -10.80 -11.61
C GLY A 164 11.29 -9.85 -12.53
N PRO A 165 12.12 -10.40 -13.42
CA PRO A 165 12.73 -9.66 -14.52
C PRO A 165 11.65 -8.99 -15.39
N GLU A 166 12.01 -7.86 -16.03
CA GLU A 166 11.10 -7.19 -16.97
C GLU A 166 10.70 -8.15 -18.11
N SER A 167 9.45 -8.05 -18.57
CA SER A 167 8.96 -8.87 -19.69
C SER A 167 9.64 -8.42 -21.00
N ASP A 168 9.94 -9.37 -21.88
CA ASP A 168 10.65 -9.11 -23.16
C ASP A 168 9.82 -8.24 -24.13
N ASP A 169 8.51 -8.08 -23.89
CA ASP A 169 7.63 -7.22 -24.69
C ASP A 169 7.97 -5.72 -24.55
N ASP A 170 8.70 -5.31 -23.52
CA ASP A 170 9.05 -3.89 -23.24
C ASP A 170 10.46 -3.50 -23.70
N LEU A 171 11.30 -4.43 -24.18
CA LEU A 171 12.69 -4.13 -24.58
C LEU A 171 13.11 -4.86 -25.85
N SER A 172 13.28 -4.08 -26.92
CA SER A 172 13.81 -4.46 -28.23
C SER A 172 15.32 -4.82 -28.23
N SER A 173 15.79 -5.66 -27.30
CA SER A 173 17.20 -6.07 -27.31
C SER A 173 17.43 -7.48 -26.73
N GLU A 174 17.90 -8.36 -27.62
CA GLU A 174 18.34 -9.73 -27.38
C GLU A 174 19.46 -9.81 -26.34
N GLU A 175 19.12 -10.06 -25.08
CA GLU A 175 19.99 -10.82 -24.18
C GLU A 175 19.30 -12.14 -23.88
N THR A 176 19.94 -13.24 -24.28
CA THR A 176 19.35 -14.57 -24.15
C THR A 176 19.29 -14.95 -22.68
N LYS A 177 18.12 -14.76 -22.04
CA LYS A 177 17.80 -15.33 -20.72
C LYS A 177 18.34 -16.75 -20.64
N SER A 178 18.99 -17.11 -19.53
CA SER A 178 19.54 -18.46 -19.40
C SER A 178 18.41 -19.50 -19.56
N ASN A 179 18.72 -20.68 -20.09
CA ASN A 179 17.72 -21.75 -20.24
C ASN A 179 17.09 -22.12 -18.88
N ILE A 180 17.85 -21.98 -17.79
CA ILE A 180 17.38 -22.19 -16.42
C ILE A 180 16.34 -21.12 -16.05
N GLN A 181 16.67 -19.84 -16.28
CA GLN A 181 15.76 -18.72 -16.02
C GLN A 181 14.46 -18.84 -16.82
N GLN A 182 14.54 -19.12 -18.12
CA GLN A 182 13.35 -19.30 -18.96
C GLN A 182 12.44 -20.42 -18.43
N LYS A 183 13.02 -21.56 -18.01
CA LYS A 183 12.26 -22.66 -17.40
C LYS A 183 11.68 -22.28 -16.04
N GLY A 184 12.39 -21.47 -15.26
CA GLY A 184 11.94 -20.93 -13.99
C GLY A 184 10.74 -20.00 -14.16
N GLU A 185 10.85 -19.02 -15.06
CA GLU A 185 9.81 -18.06 -15.43
C GLU A 185 8.53 -18.76 -15.94
N VAL A 186 8.66 -19.78 -16.81
CA VAL A 186 7.51 -20.58 -17.27
C VAL A 186 6.83 -21.31 -16.10
N LEU A 187 7.62 -21.84 -15.15
CA LEU A 187 7.05 -22.58 -14.03
C LEU A 187 6.34 -21.67 -13.03
N ILE A 188 6.97 -20.54 -12.64
CA ILE A 188 6.32 -19.58 -11.74
C ILE A 188 5.12 -18.93 -12.42
N GLY A 189 5.18 -18.68 -13.74
CA GLY A 189 4.04 -18.22 -14.54
C GLY A 189 2.85 -19.17 -14.45
N ARG A 190 3.08 -20.48 -14.60
CA ARG A 190 2.04 -21.50 -14.38
C ARG A 190 1.43 -21.42 -12.97
N ILE A 191 2.25 -21.31 -11.93
CA ILE A 191 1.75 -21.21 -10.55
C ILE A 191 0.88 -19.95 -10.40
N VAL A 192 1.37 -18.81 -10.89
CA VAL A 192 0.68 -17.52 -10.86
C VAL A 192 -0.67 -17.60 -11.57
N ASP A 193 -0.72 -18.13 -12.78
CA ASP A 193 -1.97 -18.29 -13.55
C ASP A 193 -2.96 -19.20 -12.83
N GLU A 194 -2.48 -20.32 -12.29
CA GLU A 194 -3.36 -21.27 -11.61
C GLU A 194 -3.96 -20.71 -10.32
N VAL A 195 -3.25 -19.85 -9.59
CA VAL A 195 -3.72 -19.29 -8.30
C VAL A 195 -4.34 -17.90 -8.42
N ASP A 196 -4.61 -17.43 -9.65
CA ASP A 196 -5.05 -16.05 -9.94
C ASP A 196 -4.12 -15.00 -9.29
N GLY A 197 -2.81 -15.25 -9.35
CA GLY A 197 -1.76 -14.38 -8.83
C GLY A 197 -1.44 -13.20 -9.77
N VAL A 198 -0.43 -12.42 -9.39
CA VAL A 198 0.10 -11.31 -10.20
C VAL A 198 1.59 -11.51 -10.39
N MET A 199 2.07 -11.40 -11.63
CA MET A 199 3.49 -11.34 -11.97
C MET A 199 3.78 -10.04 -12.72
N CYS A 200 4.80 -9.29 -12.29
CA CYS A 200 5.20 -8.05 -12.93
C CYS A 200 6.70 -7.75 -12.78
N GLY A 201 7.19 -6.79 -13.57
CA GLY A 201 8.54 -6.26 -13.47
C GLY A 201 8.70 -5.19 -12.37
N PHE A 202 9.93 -4.72 -12.16
CA PHE A 202 10.21 -3.68 -11.17
C PHE A 202 9.61 -2.33 -11.56
N ALA A 203 9.61 -1.96 -12.84
CA ALA A 203 9.05 -0.69 -13.30
C ALA A 203 7.55 -0.60 -12.97
N GLU A 204 6.80 -1.67 -13.29
CA GLU A 204 5.38 -1.75 -12.97
C GLU A 204 5.14 -1.74 -11.45
N ALA A 205 5.88 -2.56 -10.68
CA ALA A 205 5.75 -2.61 -9.24
C ALA A 205 6.03 -1.25 -8.58
N MET A 206 7.09 -0.56 -9.00
CA MET A 206 7.48 0.74 -8.45
C MET A 206 6.45 1.83 -8.77
N SER A 207 5.86 1.83 -9.96
CA SER A 207 4.80 2.77 -10.34
C SER A 207 3.59 2.69 -9.38
N GLN A 208 3.27 1.49 -8.88
CA GLN A 208 2.19 1.27 -7.92
C GLN A 208 2.58 1.71 -6.50
N LEU A 209 3.89 1.81 -6.21
CA LEU A 209 4.47 2.14 -4.90
C LEU A 209 4.83 3.64 -4.74
N ASP A 210 4.69 4.45 -5.78
CA ASP A 210 5.12 5.86 -5.79
C ASP A 210 4.38 6.74 -4.78
N HIS A 211 3.13 6.41 -4.45
CA HIS A 211 2.31 7.24 -3.58
C HIS A 211 2.17 6.68 -2.16
N PHE A 212 2.69 7.41 -1.18
CA PHE A 212 2.37 7.23 0.24
C PHE A 212 0.93 7.63 0.51
N GLN A 213 0.03 6.66 0.48
CA GLN A 213 -1.39 6.86 0.71
C GLN A 213 -1.77 6.29 2.07
N LYS A 214 -2.41 7.10 2.91
CA LYS A 214 -3.11 6.58 4.09
C LYS A 214 -4.22 5.65 3.63
N PHE A 215 -4.41 4.55 4.33
CA PHE A 215 -5.57 3.69 4.11
C PHE A 215 -6.86 4.51 4.23
N ILE A 216 -7.62 4.59 3.15
CA ILE A 216 -8.96 5.17 3.14
C ILE A 216 -9.90 3.98 3.30
N GLY A 217 -10.52 3.86 4.49
CA GLY A 217 -11.54 2.85 4.73
C GLY A 217 -12.74 3.00 3.81
N ARG A 218 -13.72 2.09 3.93
CA ARG A 218 -14.98 2.22 3.20
C ARG A 218 -15.58 3.60 3.46
N ALA A 219 -15.97 4.29 2.40
CA ALA A 219 -16.63 5.58 2.51
C ALA A 219 -17.88 5.41 3.40
N ALA A 220 -18.06 6.31 4.35
CA ALA A 220 -19.24 6.30 5.20
C ALA A 220 -20.49 6.44 4.31
N PRO A 221 -21.50 5.58 4.47
CA PRO A 221 -22.73 5.69 3.70
C PRO A 221 -23.46 6.99 4.07
N TRP A 222 -23.97 7.66 3.06
CA TRP A 222 -24.86 8.81 3.22
C TRP A 222 -26.27 8.39 2.81
N HIS A 223 -27.14 8.16 3.78
CA HIS A 223 -28.54 7.76 3.54
C HIS A 223 -29.42 9.00 3.34
N CYS A 224 -30.21 9.06 2.28
CA CYS A 224 -31.16 10.15 2.04
C CYS A 224 -32.30 9.62 1.16
N ASP A 225 -33.43 10.30 1.14
CA ASP A 225 -34.45 10.05 0.12
C ASP A 225 -34.15 10.92 -1.11
N LEU A 226 -34.23 10.30 -2.29
CA LEU A 226 -34.25 10.99 -3.57
C LEU A 226 -35.70 11.42 -3.84
N GLU A 227 -35.92 12.72 -3.88
CA GLU A 227 -37.25 13.33 -3.97
C GLU A 227 -37.55 13.75 -5.41
N ILE A 228 -38.66 13.26 -5.96
CA ILE A 228 -39.15 13.60 -7.29
C ILE A 228 -40.51 14.29 -7.15
N GLY A 229 -40.50 15.62 -7.18
CA GLY A 229 -41.69 16.40 -6.85
C GLY A 229 -42.04 16.27 -5.36
N GLU A 230 -43.33 16.34 -5.04
CA GLU A 230 -43.82 16.36 -3.64
C GLU A 230 -44.25 14.97 -3.13
N ASP A 231 -44.47 14.01 -4.03
CA ASP A 231 -45.13 12.73 -3.69
C ASP A 231 -44.22 11.50 -3.80
N ILE A 232 -43.10 11.58 -4.53
CA ILE A 232 -42.27 10.42 -4.83
C ILE A 232 -40.96 10.51 -4.06
N PHE A 233 -40.76 9.57 -3.15
CA PHE A 233 -39.56 9.44 -2.31
C PHE A 233 -38.93 8.07 -2.53
N ILE A 234 -37.66 8.04 -2.94
CA ILE A 234 -36.91 6.81 -3.18
C ILE A 234 -35.73 6.76 -2.20
N PRO A 235 -35.69 5.83 -1.23
CA PRO A 235 -34.57 5.70 -0.32
C PRO A 235 -33.28 5.35 -1.05
N VAL A 236 -32.26 6.20 -0.94
CA VAL A 236 -30.94 6.02 -1.56
C VAL A 236 -29.82 6.04 -0.53
N THR A 237 -28.71 5.38 -0.89
CA THR A 237 -27.46 5.45 -0.14
C THR A 237 -26.34 5.89 -1.06
N GLY A 238 -25.80 7.08 -0.80
CA GLY A 238 -24.66 7.65 -1.49
C GLY A 238 -23.33 7.24 -0.85
N TYR A 239 -22.30 7.12 -1.67
CA TYR A 239 -20.92 6.89 -1.23
C TYR A 239 -19.98 7.86 -1.94
N LYS A 240 -18.98 8.35 -1.22
CA LYS A 240 -17.95 9.20 -1.83
C LYS A 240 -17.03 8.35 -2.72
N LYS A 241 -17.16 8.48 -4.04
CA LYS A 241 -16.34 7.75 -5.03
C LYS A 241 -14.94 8.35 -5.20
N PHE A 242 -14.84 9.68 -5.22
CA PHE A 242 -13.58 10.40 -5.36
C PHE A 242 -13.38 11.35 -4.19
N ALA A 243 -12.17 11.36 -3.62
CA ALA A 243 -11.76 12.28 -2.58
C ALA A 243 -10.31 12.71 -2.85
N PRO A 244 -9.96 13.98 -2.58
CA PRO A 244 -8.56 14.41 -2.61
C PRO A 244 -7.71 13.52 -1.70
N LYS A 245 -6.53 13.12 -2.19
CA LYS A 245 -5.58 12.33 -1.41
C LYS A 245 -5.12 13.15 -0.20
N LYS A 246 -5.32 12.63 1.02
CA LYS A 246 -4.79 13.26 2.24
C LYS A 246 -3.30 12.95 2.36
N LEU A 247 -2.46 13.97 2.21
CA LEU A 247 -1.02 13.88 2.41
C LEU A 247 -0.66 13.79 3.91
N LEU A 248 0.59 13.43 4.18
CA LEU A 248 1.17 13.49 5.53
C LEU A 248 1.32 14.96 5.95
N THR A 249 0.97 15.26 7.20
CA THR A 249 1.07 16.60 7.79
C THR A 249 2.26 16.66 8.73
N TRP A 250 3.10 17.66 8.58
CA TRP A 250 4.20 17.93 9.50
C TRP A 250 3.68 18.51 10.81
N LYS A 251 4.21 18.03 11.94
CA LYS A 251 3.92 18.58 13.27
C LYS A 251 5.13 19.40 13.74
N LYS A 252 4.89 20.60 14.27
CA LYS A 252 5.94 21.40 14.91
C LYS A 252 6.45 20.64 16.15
N LYS A 253 7.77 20.58 16.33
CA LYS A 253 8.42 20.02 17.52
C LYS A 253 9.58 20.92 17.95
N SER A 254 9.72 21.12 19.26
CA SER A 254 10.83 21.85 19.85
C SER A 254 12.07 20.96 19.90
N ILE A 255 13.24 21.52 19.62
CA ILE A 255 14.54 20.84 19.77
C ILE A 255 14.76 20.45 21.23
N GLU A 256 14.37 21.32 22.15
CA GLU A 256 14.52 21.14 23.60
C GLU A 256 13.47 20.21 24.20
N LYS A 257 12.61 19.59 23.37
CA LYS A 257 11.47 18.75 23.78
C LYS A 257 10.45 19.48 24.68
N THR A 258 10.49 20.82 24.69
CA THR A 258 9.50 21.66 25.36
C THR A 258 8.18 21.68 24.59
N PRO A 259 7.03 21.82 25.28
CA PRO A 259 5.74 21.97 24.63
C PRO A 259 5.72 23.28 23.82
N ILE A 260 5.32 23.19 22.55
CA ILE A 260 5.11 24.39 21.72
C ILE A 260 3.72 24.92 22.02
N ILE A 261 3.66 26.15 22.50
CA ILE A 261 2.43 26.91 22.68
C ILE A 261 2.37 27.94 21.55
N GLN A 262 1.26 27.99 20.84
CA GLN A 262 1.03 28.99 19.79
C GLN A 262 -0.06 29.92 20.29
N GLU A 263 0.30 31.17 20.55
CA GLU A 263 -0.62 32.23 20.93
C GLU A 263 -0.83 33.18 19.75
N THR A 264 -2.01 33.78 19.69
CA THR A 264 -2.36 34.78 18.68
C THR A 264 -2.74 36.05 19.41
N VAL A 265 -1.97 37.10 19.15
CA VAL A 265 -2.13 38.43 19.73
C VAL A 265 -2.80 39.33 18.69
N PHE A 266 -3.75 40.15 19.11
CA PHE A 266 -4.44 41.12 18.26
C PHE A 266 -3.93 42.52 18.58
N LEU A 267 -3.55 43.27 17.55
CA LEU A 267 -2.99 44.62 17.69
C LEU A 267 -3.87 45.62 16.95
N GLN A 268 -4.14 46.76 17.58
CA GLN A 268 -4.73 47.93 16.94
C GLN A 268 -3.67 49.04 16.92
N GLY A 269 -2.97 49.17 15.78
CA GLY A 269 -1.73 49.95 15.76
C GLY A 269 -0.63 49.23 16.55
N ASP A 270 -0.16 49.86 17.63
CA ASP A 270 0.87 49.31 18.52
C ASP A 270 0.30 48.80 19.87
N GLU A 271 -0.99 48.96 20.13
CA GLU A 271 -1.63 48.51 21.39
C GLU A 271 -2.24 47.10 21.24
N GLU A 272 -2.02 46.27 22.26
CA GLU A 272 -2.60 44.92 22.34
C GLU A 272 -4.06 44.99 22.78
N VAL A 273 -4.93 44.32 22.01
CA VAL A 273 -6.38 44.32 22.20
C VAL A 273 -6.83 42.92 22.60
N GLU A 274 -7.77 42.85 23.55
CA GLU A 274 -8.36 41.58 23.96
C GLU A 274 -9.15 40.94 22.82
N LYS A 275 -9.02 39.63 22.67
CA LYS A 275 -9.77 38.86 21.66
C LYS A 275 -11.29 39.08 21.73
N ALA A 276 -11.83 39.37 22.91
CA ALA A 276 -13.26 39.63 23.11
C ALA A 276 -13.74 40.93 22.46
N GLU A 277 -12.85 41.90 22.24
CA GLU A 277 -13.15 43.19 21.62
C GLU A 277 -13.00 43.15 20.09
N VAL A 278 -12.43 42.07 19.54
CA VAL A 278 -12.20 41.90 18.11
C VAL A 278 -13.45 41.34 17.43
N ILE A 279 -13.99 42.11 16.47
CA ILE A 279 -15.15 41.73 15.66
C ILE A 279 -14.69 41.41 14.23
N ASN A 280 -15.32 40.41 13.59
CA ASN A 280 -15.02 40.08 12.19
C ASN A 280 -15.50 41.21 11.26
N GLY A 281 -14.60 41.77 10.48
CA GLY A 281 -14.92 42.70 9.40
C GLY A 281 -14.94 42.00 8.04
N TYR A 282 -15.96 42.29 7.24
CA TYR A 282 -16.06 41.83 5.86
C TYR A 282 -16.03 43.02 4.90
N LEU A 283 -15.31 42.89 3.80
CA LEU A 283 -15.25 43.94 2.79
C LEU A 283 -16.49 43.90 1.91
N PHE A 284 -17.18 45.04 1.82
CA PHE A 284 -18.25 45.29 0.87
C PHE A 284 -17.86 46.48 -0.01
N GLY A 285 -17.26 46.19 -1.17
CA GLY A 285 -16.58 47.20 -1.98
C GLY A 285 -15.36 47.76 -1.24
N GLN A 286 -15.36 49.06 -0.96
CA GLN A 286 -14.31 49.74 -0.17
C GLN A 286 -14.65 49.84 1.32
N THR A 287 -15.89 49.53 1.70
CA THR A 287 -16.36 49.68 3.08
C THR A 287 -16.12 48.39 3.87
N VAL A 288 -15.52 48.52 5.05
CA VAL A 288 -15.43 47.41 6.01
C VAL A 288 -16.74 47.37 6.80
N VAL A 289 -17.48 46.27 6.68
CA VAL A 289 -18.74 46.03 7.41
C VAL A 289 -18.44 45.09 8.57
N PRO A 290 -18.58 45.55 9.83
CA PRO A 290 -18.42 44.68 11.00
C PRO A 290 -19.64 43.76 11.13
N ILE A 291 -19.40 42.46 11.31
CA ILE A 291 -20.43 41.45 11.56
C ILE A 291 -20.04 40.67 12.82
N SER A 292 -20.87 40.79 13.86
CA SER A 292 -20.66 40.06 15.11
C SER A 292 -20.84 38.55 14.94
N GLY A 293 -20.37 37.77 15.91
CA GLY A 293 -20.57 36.31 15.90
C GLY A 293 -22.05 35.92 15.92
N ASP A 294 -22.86 36.67 16.66
CA ASP A 294 -24.31 36.45 16.79
C ASP A 294 -25.03 36.83 15.49
N ASP A 295 -24.69 37.96 14.88
CA ASP A 295 -25.23 38.38 13.57
C ASP A 295 -24.87 37.36 12.49
N LYS A 296 -23.64 36.88 12.48
CA LYS A 296 -23.20 35.86 11.51
C LYS A 296 -24.00 34.57 11.65
N THR A 297 -24.36 34.19 12.87
CA THR A 297 -25.13 32.97 13.13
C THR A 297 -26.59 33.16 12.78
N SER A 298 -27.19 34.32 13.08
CA SER A 298 -28.59 34.63 12.77
C SER A 298 -28.84 34.85 11.27
N MET A 299 -27.88 35.44 10.57
CA MET A 299 -27.94 35.69 9.12
C MET A 299 -27.47 34.49 8.28
N ALA A 300 -26.93 33.44 8.90
CA ALA A 300 -26.49 32.25 8.18
C ALA A 300 -27.68 31.57 7.49
N LEU A 301 -27.50 31.20 6.22
CA LEU A 301 -28.49 30.42 5.49
C LEU A 301 -28.68 29.06 6.18
N THR A 302 -29.85 28.84 6.75
CA THR A 302 -30.20 27.56 7.36
C THR A 302 -30.55 26.56 6.25
N THR A 303 -29.90 25.40 6.25
CA THR A 303 -30.10 24.36 5.25
C THR A 303 -30.47 23.05 5.91
N GLN A 304 -31.24 22.23 5.18
CA GLN A 304 -31.55 20.87 5.57
C GLN A 304 -30.93 19.91 4.55
N LYS A 305 -30.64 18.70 5.02
CA LYS A 305 -30.12 17.64 4.15
C LYS A 305 -31.25 17.13 3.25
N CYS A 306 -31.06 17.19 1.93
CA CYS A 306 -32.01 16.65 0.94
C CYS A 306 -31.29 16.14 -0.33
N CYS A 307 -32.03 15.40 -1.17
CA CYS A 307 -31.62 15.01 -2.51
C CYS A 307 -32.80 15.21 -3.48
N GLN A 308 -33.11 16.47 -3.80
CA GLN A 308 -34.28 16.81 -4.61
C GLN A 308 -33.95 16.96 -6.09
N ILE A 309 -34.77 16.36 -6.96
CA ILE A 309 -34.69 16.59 -8.41
C ILE A 309 -35.36 17.92 -8.75
N ILE A 310 -34.56 18.89 -9.22
CA ILE A 310 -35.07 20.18 -9.70
C ILE A 310 -35.60 20.06 -11.15
N GLY A 311 -34.96 19.22 -11.97
CA GLY A 311 -35.36 19.01 -13.36
C GLY A 311 -34.41 18.12 -14.14
N PHE A 312 -34.78 17.83 -15.39
CA PHE A 312 -34.00 17.01 -16.31
C PHE A 312 -33.55 17.82 -17.52
N THR A 313 -32.34 17.55 -18.02
CA THR A 313 -31.80 18.21 -19.20
C THR A 313 -31.00 17.23 -20.06
N LYS A 314 -30.74 17.58 -21.31
CA LYS A 314 -29.93 16.76 -22.21
C LYS A 314 -28.46 16.78 -21.77
N LYS A 315 -27.75 15.65 -21.92
CA LYS A 315 -26.31 15.53 -21.59
C LYS A 315 -25.44 16.63 -22.21
N GLN A 316 -25.77 17.08 -23.42
CA GLN A 316 -25.03 18.13 -24.14
C GLN A 316 -25.03 19.47 -23.39
N ASN A 317 -26.01 19.73 -22.53
CA ASN A 317 -26.12 20.96 -21.74
C ASN A 317 -25.22 20.95 -20.49
N VAL A 318 -24.63 19.79 -20.14
CA VAL A 318 -23.73 19.63 -18.99
C VAL A 318 -22.37 19.11 -19.47
N PRO A 319 -21.58 19.95 -20.15
CA PRO A 319 -20.26 19.55 -20.64
C PRO A 319 -19.28 19.31 -19.48
N ARG A 320 -18.27 18.45 -19.69
CA ARG A 320 -17.37 18.03 -18.60
C ARG A 320 -16.62 19.18 -17.94
N HIS A 321 -16.35 20.27 -18.66
CA HIS A 321 -15.58 21.41 -18.14
C HIS A 321 -16.33 22.27 -17.13
N ILE A 322 -17.65 22.13 -16.98
CA ILE A 322 -18.43 22.83 -15.94
C ILE A 322 -18.61 21.99 -14.67
N LEU A 323 -18.14 20.74 -14.65
CA LEU A 323 -18.16 19.92 -13.44
C LEU A 323 -17.14 20.46 -12.44
N VAL A 324 -17.58 20.64 -11.18
CA VAL A 324 -16.78 21.11 -10.04
C VAL A 324 -16.49 19.94 -9.10
#